data_AF-A0A4R1UBR1-F1
#
_entry.id   AF-A0A4R1UBR1-F1
#
_cell.length_a   1.000
_cell.length_b   1.000
_cell.length_c   1.000
_cell.angle_alpha   90.00
_cell.angle_beta   90.00
_cell.angle_gamma   90.00
#
_symmetry.space_group_name_H-M   'P 1'
#
loop_
_entity.id
_entity.type
_entity.pdbx_description
1 polymer ?
#
loop_
_entity_poly.entity_id
_entity_poly.type
_entity_poly.pdbx_seq_one_letter_code
_entity_poly.pdbx_strand_id
1 'polypeptide(L)'
;MQLRFCFDGMERAEAGVLPLRRLLALHRYRRFGKALYPRDPAIGRGSLLLRVHDALCDGVSQRELASILVGPDNVERDWHHPSDSLRSRIRRLARQAKAMALGGYKDLLIRP
;
A
#
# COMPACT_ATOMS: atom_id res chain seq x y z
N MET A 1 -11.73 -32.09 39.99
CA MET A 1 -12.61 -31.57 38.92
C MET A 1 -11.84 -30.47 38.21
N GLN A 2 -11.37 -30.70 36.98
CA GLN A 2 -10.49 -29.77 36.26
C GLN A 2 -11.31 -29.05 35.18
N LEU A 3 -11.54 -27.76 35.36
CA LEU A 3 -12.24 -26.93 34.38
C LEU A 3 -11.30 -26.66 33.21
N ARG A 4 -11.68 -27.15 32.01
CA ARG A 4 -11.05 -26.75 30.75
C ARG A 4 -11.75 -25.49 30.25
N PHE A 5 -11.03 -24.38 30.22
CA PHE A 5 -11.47 -23.17 29.53
C PHE A 5 -10.95 -23.20 28.09
N CYS A 6 -11.86 -23.26 27.12
CA CYS A 6 -11.53 -23.03 25.71
C CYS A 6 -11.77 -21.55 25.41
N PHE A 7 -10.70 -20.80 25.15
CA PHE A 7 -10.80 -19.45 24.64
C PHE A 7 -10.86 -19.50 23.12
N ASP A 8 -12.02 -19.17 22.55
CA ASP A 8 -12.15 -18.93 21.12
C ASP A 8 -11.69 -17.50 20.78
N GLY A 9 -11.08 -17.31 19.61
CA GLY A 9 -10.63 -16.00 19.14
C GLY A 9 -9.28 -15.49 19.68
N MET A 10 -8.47 -16.32 20.33
CA MET A 10 -7.12 -15.95 20.79
C MET A 10 -6.22 -15.45 19.65
N GLU A 11 -6.29 -16.05 18.46
CA GLU A 11 -5.53 -15.58 17.29
C GLU A 11 -5.90 -14.14 16.91
N ARG A 12 -7.20 -13.81 16.95
CA ARG A 12 -7.71 -12.47 16.63
C ARG A 12 -7.34 -11.46 17.72
N ALA A 13 -7.32 -11.90 18.98
CA ALA A 13 -6.86 -11.09 20.11
C ALA A 13 -5.35 -10.81 20.02
N GLU A 14 -4.54 -11.82 19.70
CA GLU A 14 -3.08 -11.69 19.51
C GLU A 14 -2.74 -10.75 18.36
N ALA A 15 -3.46 -10.81 17.23
CA ALA A 15 -3.30 -9.88 16.11
C ALA A 15 -3.47 -8.40 16.53
N GLY A 16 -4.33 -8.13 17.51
CA GLY A 16 -4.56 -6.79 18.06
C GLY A 16 -3.46 -6.26 19.00
N VAL A 17 -2.63 -7.15 19.57
CA VAL A 17 -1.63 -6.77 20.58
C VAL A 17 -0.55 -5.85 19.99
N LEU A 18 -0.04 -6.16 18.79
CA LEU A 18 1.02 -5.37 18.17
C LEU A 18 0.56 -3.93 17.82
N PRO A 19 -0.61 -3.71 17.19
CA PRO A 19 -1.19 -2.37 17.00
C PRO A 19 -1.33 -1.58 18.31
N LEU A 20 -1.80 -2.22 19.39
CA LEU A 20 -1.93 -1.57 20.69
C LEU A 20 -0.57 -1.17 21.27
N ARG A 21 0.43 -2.04 21.20
CA ARG A 21 1.81 -1.72 21.61
C ARG A 21 2.39 -0.55 20.81
N ARG A 22 2.13 -0.52 19.50
CA ARG A 22 2.51 0.58 18.61
C ARG A 22 1.85 1.89 19.03
N LEU A 23 0.54 1.89 19.29
CA LEU A 23 -0.23 3.06 19.73
C LEU A 23 0.27 3.61 21.07
N LEU A 24 0.47 2.74 22.07
CA LEU A 24 0.98 3.12 23.38
C LEU A 24 2.39 3.73 23.28
N ALA A 25 3.26 3.14 22.46
CA ALA A 25 4.59 3.68 22.22
C ALA A 25 4.55 5.05 21.53
N LEU A 26 3.66 5.22 20.54
CA LEU A 26 3.47 6.52 19.88
C LEU A 26 2.94 7.58 20.85
N HIS A 27 1.96 7.22 21.69
CA HIS A 27 1.41 8.13 22.69
C HIS A 27 2.48 8.57 23.70
N ARG A 28 3.25 7.60 24.25
CA ARG A 28 4.26 7.85 25.28
C ARG A 28 5.48 8.60 24.77
N TYR A 29 5.98 8.25 23.57
CA TYR A 29 7.26 8.75 23.08
C TYR A 29 7.13 9.76 21.94
N ARG A 30 5.92 10.00 21.43
CA ARG A 30 5.60 10.91 20.31
C ARG A 30 6.45 10.66 19.06
N ARG A 31 6.95 9.44 18.88
CA ARG A 31 7.83 9.04 17.78
C ARG A 31 7.54 7.61 17.30
N PHE A 32 7.86 7.35 16.04
CA PHE A 32 7.80 6.00 15.44
C PHE A 32 9.13 5.27 15.64
N GLY A 33 9.23 4.43 16.67
CA GLY A 33 10.45 3.64 16.94
C GLY A 33 10.64 2.51 15.92
N LYS A 34 11.81 2.44 15.27
CA LYS A 34 12.11 1.48 14.19
C LYS A 34 11.76 0.01 14.53
N ALA A 35 11.96 -0.41 15.77
CA ALA A 35 11.69 -1.79 16.20
C ALA A 35 10.19 -2.15 16.19
N LEU A 36 9.31 -1.18 16.42
CA LEU A 36 7.85 -1.39 16.40
C LEU A 36 7.23 -1.05 15.05
N TYR A 37 7.94 -0.35 14.17
CA TYR A 37 7.47 0.07 12.86
C TYR A 37 8.45 -0.39 11.76
N PRO A 38 8.58 -1.70 11.51
CA PRO A 38 9.38 -2.20 10.41
C PRO A 38 8.80 -1.71 9.07
N ARG A 39 9.65 -1.66 8.05
CA ARG A 39 9.24 -1.23 6.70
C ARG A 39 8.24 -2.22 6.12
N ASP A 40 7.02 -1.77 5.89
CA ASP A 40 5.96 -2.58 5.30
C ASP A 40 5.89 -2.35 3.78
N PRO A 41 6.11 -3.38 2.95
CA PRO A 41 5.96 -3.29 1.50
C PRO A 41 4.57 -2.82 1.05
N ALA A 42 3.51 -3.14 1.81
CA ALA A 42 2.15 -2.71 1.52
C ALA A 42 2.01 -1.18 1.63
N ILE A 43 2.69 -0.55 2.59
CA ILE A 43 2.76 0.91 2.73
C ILE A 43 3.48 1.53 1.54
N GLY A 44 4.57 0.91 1.07
CA GLY A 44 5.28 1.36 -0.13
C GLY A 44 4.38 1.34 -1.37
N ARG A 45 3.59 0.28 -1.53
CA ARG A 45 2.64 0.16 -2.63
C ARG A 45 1.46 1.12 -2.50
N GLY A 46 0.92 1.31 -1.30
CA GLY A 46 -0.13 2.30 -1.03
C GLY A 46 0.34 3.72 -1.36
N SER A 47 1.56 4.07 -0.95
CA SER A 47 2.18 5.37 -1.24
C SER A 47 2.35 5.61 -2.74
N LEU A 48 2.74 4.57 -3.50
CA LEU A 48 2.80 4.64 -4.96
C LEU A 48 1.42 4.88 -5.57
N LEU A 49 0.38 4.18 -5.12
CA LEU A 49 -0.98 4.33 -5.64
C LEU A 49 -1.56 5.72 -5.32
N LEU A 50 -1.24 6.30 -4.16
CA LEU A 50 -1.60 7.69 -3.84
C LEU A 50 -0.95 8.67 -4.80
N ARG A 51 0.38 8.59 -5.01
CA ARG A 51 1.08 9.45 -5.97
C ARG A 51 0.56 9.33 -7.39
N VAL A 52 0.22 8.10 -7.81
CA VAL A 52 -0.40 7.84 -9.12
C VAL A 52 -1.78 8.52 -9.18
N HIS A 53 -2.57 8.44 -8.12
CA HIS A 53 -3.88 9.10 -8.06
C HIS A 53 -3.73 10.61 -8.17
N ASP A 54 -2.83 11.21 -7.40
CA ASP A 54 -2.58 12.67 -7.42
C ASP A 54 -2.19 13.13 -8.83
N ALA A 55 -1.25 12.43 -9.49
CA ALA A 55 -0.88 12.72 -10.87
C ALA A 55 -2.06 12.61 -11.85
N LEU A 56 -2.96 11.63 -11.65
CA LEU A 56 -4.16 11.50 -12.48
C LEU A 56 -5.15 12.65 -12.25
N CYS A 57 -5.27 13.15 -11.02
CA CYS A 57 -6.06 14.34 -10.69
C CYS A 57 -5.48 15.60 -11.33
N ASP A 58 -4.16 15.69 -11.43
CA ASP A 58 -3.44 16.78 -12.11
C ASP A 58 -3.50 16.67 -13.65
N GLY A 59 -4.18 15.66 -14.21
CA GLY A 59 -4.35 15.49 -15.65
C GLY A 59 -3.13 14.90 -16.37
N VAL A 60 -2.16 14.37 -15.64
CA VAL A 60 -0.94 13.76 -16.20
C VAL A 60 -1.29 12.59 -17.12
N SER A 61 -0.72 12.58 -18.32
CA SER A 61 -0.93 11.49 -19.28
C SER A 61 -0.26 10.18 -18.82
N GLN A 62 -0.66 9.04 -19.39
CA GLN A 62 -0.04 7.76 -19.06
C GLN A 62 1.46 7.70 -19.41
N ARG A 63 1.88 8.42 -20.46
CA ARG A 63 3.30 8.47 -20.88
C ARG A 63 4.11 9.29 -19.89
N GLU A 64 3.63 10.47 -19.50
CA GLU A 64 4.28 11.29 -18.48
C GLU A 64 4.33 10.58 -17.12
N LEU A 65 3.24 9.91 -16.73
CA LEU A 65 3.21 9.07 -15.52
C LEU A 65 4.27 7.97 -15.59
N ALA A 66 4.47 7.36 -16.77
CA ALA A 66 5.54 6.39 -16.96
C ALA A 66 6.91 7.05 -16.82
N SER A 67 7.13 8.22 -17.40
CA SER A 67 8.39 8.96 -17.32
C SER A 67 8.73 9.31 -15.87
N ILE A 68 7.74 9.70 -15.07
CA ILE A 68 7.92 9.96 -13.63
C ILE A 68 8.29 8.68 -12.86
N LEU A 69 7.71 7.54 -13.22
CA LEU A 69 7.86 6.29 -12.46
C LEU A 69 9.09 5.46 -12.83
N VAL A 70 9.49 5.46 -14.10
CA VAL A 70 10.61 4.65 -14.60
C VAL A 70 11.72 5.47 -15.26
N GLY A 71 11.55 6.79 -15.41
CA GLY A 71 12.50 7.67 -16.08
C GLY A 71 12.21 7.80 -17.58
N PRO A 72 12.48 8.97 -18.19
CA PRO A 72 12.17 9.25 -19.59
C PRO A 72 12.92 8.33 -20.56
N ASP A 73 14.19 8.03 -20.30
CA ASP A 73 15.01 7.16 -21.18
C ASP A 73 14.43 5.75 -21.31
N ASN A 74 13.90 5.21 -20.19
CA ASN A 74 13.25 3.90 -20.19
C ASN A 74 11.91 3.95 -20.90
N VAL A 75 11.18 5.07 -20.84
CA VAL A 75 9.94 5.24 -21.61
C VAL A 75 10.25 5.29 -23.09
N GLU A 76 11.24 6.06 -23.54
CA GLU A 76 11.59 6.12 -24.96
C GLU A 76 11.97 4.73 -25.52
N ARG A 77 12.72 3.94 -24.76
CA ARG A 77 13.09 2.58 -25.15
C ARG A 77 11.91 1.61 -25.16
N ASP A 78 11.09 1.63 -24.11
CA ASP A 78 10.16 0.51 -23.83
C ASP A 78 8.69 0.85 -24.12
N TRP A 79 8.34 2.11 -24.41
CA TRP A 79 6.94 2.51 -24.64
C TRP A 79 6.33 1.80 -25.84
N HIS A 80 7.08 1.70 -26.94
CA HIS A 80 6.65 1.01 -28.16
C HIS A 80 7.12 -0.45 -28.24
N HIS A 81 7.66 -0.99 -27.15
CA HIS A 81 8.15 -2.36 -27.13
C HIS A 81 7.00 -3.35 -27.45
N PRO A 82 7.23 -4.39 -28.28
CA PRO A 82 6.18 -5.32 -28.72
C PRO A 82 5.41 -6.01 -27.59
N SER A 83 6.06 -6.21 -26.43
CA SER A 83 5.44 -6.85 -25.27
C SER A 83 4.39 -6.00 -24.54
N ASP A 84 4.30 -4.70 -24.83
CA ASP A 84 3.36 -3.74 -24.21
C ASP A 84 3.43 -3.71 -22.66
N SER A 85 4.52 -4.22 -22.07
CA SER A 85 4.60 -4.52 -20.64
C SER A 85 4.54 -3.26 -19.77
N LEU A 86 5.24 -2.20 -20.20
CA LEU A 86 5.28 -0.91 -19.52
C LEU A 86 3.90 -0.24 -19.53
N ARG A 87 3.31 -0.06 -20.72
CA ARG A 87 1.95 0.53 -20.87
C ARG A 87 0.92 -0.26 -20.07
N SER A 88 0.97 -1.59 -20.14
CA SER A 88 0.08 -2.47 -19.38
C SER A 88 0.25 -2.31 -17.86
N ARG A 89 1.49 -2.19 -17.38
CA ARG A 89 1.80 -1.89 -15.96
C ARG A 89 1.25 -0.53 -15.52
N ILE A 90 1.44 0.51 -16.32
CA ILE A 90 0.96 1.87 -16.02
C ILE A 90 -0.58 1.90 -15.99
N ARG A 91 -1.24 1.27 -16.97
CA ARG A 91 -2.71 1.15 -17.00
C ARG A 91 -3.26 0.41 -15.77
N ARG A 92 -2.56 -0.63 -15.29
CA ARG A 92 -2.97 -1.34 -14.06
C ARG A 92 -2.80 -0.47 -12.82
N LEU A 93 -1.68 0.26 -12.70
CA LEU A 93 -1.46 1.19 -11.59
C LEU A 93 -2.53 2.28 -11.56
N ALA A 94 -2.84 2.89 -12.71
CA ALA A 94 -3.87 3.91 -12.80
C ALA A 94 -5.26 3.38 -12.41
N ARG A 95 -5.62 2.18 -12.89
CA ARG A 95 -6.88 1.53 -12.51
C ARG A 95 -6.96 1.22 -11.02
N GLN A 96 -5.88 0.70 -10.44
CA GLN A 96 -5.81 0.40 -9.02
C GLN A 96 -5.89 1.67 -8.17
N ALA A 97 -5.18 2.73 -8.54
CA ALA A 97 -5.22 4.01 -7.85
C ALA A 97 -6.66 4.58 -7.81
N LYS A 98 -7.37 4.56 -8.94
CA LYS A 98 -8.79 4.95 -9.01
C LYS A 98 -9.69 4.06 -8.15
N ALA A 99 -9.51 2.74 -8.22
CA ALA A 99 -10.31 1.80 -7.41
C ALA A 99 -10.10 2.02 -5.90
N MET A 100 -8.86 2.29 -5.48
CA MET A 100 -8.55 2.63 -4.09
C MET A 100 -9.30 3.91 -3.66
N ALA A 101 -9.25 4.97 -4.48
CA ALA A 101 -9.92 6.23 -4.19
C ALA A 101 -11.45 6.11 -4.15
N LEU A 102 -12.03 5.22 -4.96
CA LEU A 102 -13.48 4.93 -5.00
C LEU A 102 -13.97 4.02 -3.85
N GLY A 103 -13.17 3.84 -2.81
CA GLY A 103 -13.55 3.09 -1.61
C GLY A 103 -12.82 1.76 -1.42
N GLY A 104 -12.01 1.32 -2.39
CA GLY A 104 -11.19 0.10 -2.27
C GLY A 104 -10.16 0.15 -1.14
N TYR A 105 -9.86 1.35 -0.61
CA TYR A 105 -9.01 1.48 0.59
C TYR A 105 -9.59 0.77 1.82
N LYS A 106 -10.90 0.54 1.88
CA LYS A 106 -11.54 -0.16 3.01
C LYS A 106 -11.04 -1.60 3.16
N ASP A 107 -10.64 -2.24 2.05
CA ASP A 107 -10.09 -3.59 2.06
C ASP A 107 -8.73 -3.67 2.77
N LEU A 108 -8.03 -2.53 2.91
CA LEU A 108 -6.80 -2.45 3.70
C LEU A 108 -7.04 -2.63 5.20
N LEU A 109 -8.25 -2.35 5.68
CA LEU A 109 -8.63 -2.47 7.10
C LEU A 109 -8.94 -3.92 7.51
N ILE A 110 -9.21 -4.78 6.54
CA ILE A 110 -9.66 -6.16 6.75
C ILE A 110 -8.51 -7.16 6.50
N ARG A 111 -7.40 -6.69 5.92
CA ARG A 111 -6.21 -7.51 5.73
C ARG A 111 -5.56 -7.83 7.09
N PRO A 112 -5.35 -9.11 7.43
CA PRO A 112 -4.60 -9.51 8.62
C PRO A 112 -3.12 -9.10 8.54
#